data_AF-A0A4U5TW91-F1
#
_entry.id   AF-A0A4U5TW91-F1
#
_cell.length_a   1.000
_cell.length_b   1.000
_cell.length_c   1.000
_cell.angle_alpha   90.00
_cell.angle_beta   90.00
_cell.angle_gamma   90.00
#
_symmetry.space_group_name_H-M   'P 1'
#
loop_
_entity.id
_entity.type
_entity.pdbx_description
1 polymer ?
#
loop_
_entity_poly.entity_id
_entity_poly.type
_entity_poly.pdbx_seq_one_letter_code
_entity_poly.pdbx_strand_id
1 'polypeptide(L)'
;MTDRNGTDTETRHHAINACLAPVCSLHLVAVTTVEGIGSVAGKLHPVQERIAKAHGSQCGFCTPGIVMSMYALLRNKSTPQMSDVEEAFHGNLCRCTGYRPILEGYKTLTVDGGCCGGRGRDSGCCMSNGSAAEDDVSEAPPLFSAADFTPFDPTQELIFPPELVSLTKGQRSGSLRFHGDRVVWLQPASLDEFLRLKWENPDARVVVGNTEVGIEVKFKSMVYPVILAPAFIPELNAVTHTEHGVVFGAACTLSHMGAVLKQAVETLPRHQTEVFLAVLEQLRWFAGLQIRNVAVSHSGAWESGVFLANTQSQ
;
A
#
# COMPACT_ATOMS: atom_id res chain seq x y z
N MET A 1 3.90 1.83 9.04
CA MET A 1 5.31 1.43 9.21
C MET A 1 6.12 2.70 9.07
N THR A 2 6.75 3.19 10.13
CA THR A 2 7.74 4.27 9.98
C THR A 2 8.92 3.68 9.23
N ASP A 3 9.38 4.34 8.16
CA ASP A 3 10.63 3.96 7.49
C ASP A 3 11.76 4.15 8.51
N ARG A 4 12.38 3.05 8.94
CA ARG A 4 13.39 3.07 10.02
C ARG A 4 14.78 3.41 9.50
N ASN A 5 14.92 3.85 8.24
CA ASN A 5 16.19 4.30 7.65
C ASN A 5 16.75 5.63 8.22
N GLY A 6 16.27 6.09 9.38
CA GLY A 6 16.95 7.10 10.20
C GLY A 6 16.95 8.53 9.67
N THR A 7 16.35 8.79 8.51
CA THR A 7 16.24 10.13 7.90
C THR A 7 14.80 10.62 7.76
N ASP A 8 13.82 9.72 7.80
CA ASP A 8 12.40 10.02 7.58
C ASP A 8 11.62 9.82 8.89
N THR A 9 11.17 10.93 9.49
CA THR A 9 10.34 10.90 10.72
C THR A 9 8.86 10.68 10.41
N GLU A 10 8.52 10.50 9.13
CA GLU A 10 7.15 10.39 8.66
C GLU A 10 6.58 8.97 8.86
N THR A 11 5.36 8.90 9.38
CA THR A 11 4.63 7.63 9.54
C THR A 11 4.04 7.23 8.20
N ARG A 12 4.51 6.12 7.61
CA ARG A 12 3.91 5.60 6.37
C ARG A 12 2.76 4.65 6.65
N HIS A 13 1.69 4.76 5.85
CA HIS A 13 0.51 3.91 5.94
C HIS A 13 0.45 2.96 4.74
N HIS A 14 0.44 1.65 4.97
CA HIS A 14 0.36 0.67 3.89
C HIS A 14 -0.86 -0.23 4.07
N ALA A 15 -1.67 -0.35 3.01
CA ALA A 15 -2.65 -1.41 2.92
C ALA A 15 -1.94 -2.74 2.62
N ILE A 16 -2.32 -3.82 3.30
CA ILE A 16 -1.74 -5.17 3.12
C ILE A 16 -2.84 -6.23 3.18
N ASN A 17 -2.59 -7.40 2.60
CA ASN A 17 -3.47 -8.57 2.75
C ASN A 17 -3.19 -9.28 4.08
N ALA A 18 -4.10 -9.14 5.05
CA ALA A 18 -3.95 -9.76 6.37
C ALA A 18 -3.81 -11.29 6.31
N CYS A 19 -4.42 -11.96 5.32
CA CYS A 19 -4.33 -13.41 5.15
C CYS A 19 -2.92 -13.93 4.84
N LEU A 20 -2.01 -13.06 4.39
CA LEU A 20 -0.63 -13.40 4.06
C LEU A 20 0.39 -12.80 5.04
N ALA A 21 -0.02 -11.97 6.00
CA ALA A 21 0.87 -11.29 6.93
C ALA A 21 1.06 -12.12 8.21
N PRO A 22 2.22 -12.76 8.44
CA PRO A 22 2.46 -13.49 9.69
C PRO A 22 2.50 -12.50 10.86
N VAL A 23 1.81 -12.80 11.96
CA VAL A 23 1.81 -11.92 13.15
C VAL A 23 3.23 -11.66 13.68
N CYS A 24 4.14 -12.63 13.52
CA CYS A 24 5.55 -12.50 13.88
C CYS A 24 6.28 -11.38 13.12
N SER A 25 5.81 -10.97 11.92
CA SER A 25 6.40 -9.86 11.16
C SER A 25 5.85 -8.48 11.56
N LEU A 26 4.90 -8.41 12.49
CA LEU A 26 4.21 -7.18 12.88
C LEU A 26 4.76 -6.57 14.19
N HIS A 27 5.94 -7.02 14.63
CA HIS A 27 6.58 -6.45 15.82
C HIS A 27 6.82 -4.95 15.65
N LEU A 28 6.31 -4.15 16.60
CA LEU A 28 6.38 -2.69 16.60
C LEU A 28 5.71 -2.03 15.38
N VAL A 29 4.59 -2.60 14.92
CA VAL A 29 3.72 -2.06 13.87
C VAL A 29 2.32 -1.82 14.43
N ALA A 30 1.64 -0.76 13.99
CA ALA A 30 0.23 -0.52 14.30
C ALA A 30 -0.66 -1.09 13.19
N VAL A 31 -1.63 -1.93 13.56
CA VAL A 31 -2.64 -2.49 12.65
C VAL A 31 -3.95 -1.72 12.83
N THR A 32 -4.56 -1.32 11.71
CA THR A 32 -5.88 -0.68 11.69
C THR A 32 -6.81 -1.54 10.84
N THR A 33 -7.97 -1.91 11.39
CA THR A 33 -9.04 -2.64 10.68
C THR A 33 -10.24 -1.73 10.43
N VAL A 34 -11.26 -2.24 9.74
CA VAL A 34 -12.46 -1.45 9.39
C VAL A 34 -13.19 -0.93 10.62
N GLU A 35 -13.19 -1.67 11.72
CA GLU A 35 -13.80 -1.27 12.99
C GLU A 35 -13.01 -0.16 13.67
N GLY A 36 -11.71 -0.08 13.41
CA GLY A 36 -10.82 0.91 14.01
C GLY A 36 -11.06 2.33 13.52
N ILE A 37 -11.53 2.51 12.28
CA ILE A 37 -11.74 3.84 11.68
C ILE A 37 -13.13 4.42 11.99
N GLY A 38 -14.08 3.60 12.42
CA GLY A 38 -15.45 4.01 12.67
C GLY A 38 -16.42 2.83 12.77
N SER A 39 -17.57 3.04 13.41
CA SER A 39 -18.62 2.03 13.56
C SER A 39 -20.00 2.67 13.70
N VAL A 40 -21.04 1.86 13.54
CA VAL A 40 -22.45 2.30 13.74
C VAL A 40 -22.79 2.59 15.21
N ALA A 41 -22.02 2.05 16.16
CA ALA A 41 -22.18 2.34 17.58
C ALA A 41 -21.59 3.73 17.95
N GLY A 42 -20.66 4.22 17.14
CA GLY A 42 -20.09 5.55 17.25
C GLY A 42 -20.37 6.37 15.99
N LYS A 43 -19.31 6.96 15.43
CA LYS A 43 -19.38 7.72 14.19
C LYS A 43 -18.80 6.86 13.05
N LEU A 44 -19.50 6.85 11.91
CA LEU A 44 -18.94 6.29 10.68
C LEU A 44 -17.86 7.20 10.13
N HIS A 45 -16.79 6.59 9.64
CA HIS A 45 -15.78 7.31 8.88
C HIS A 45 -16.38 7.82 7.55
N PRO A 46 -15.99 8.99 7.01
CA PRO A 46 -16.48 9.47 5.71
C PRO A 46 -16.32 8.45 4.57
N VAL A 47 -15.27 7.61 4.61
CA VAL A 47 -15.09 6.49 3.68
C VAL A 47 -16.19 5.45 3.80
N GLN A 48 -16.55 5.04 5.03
CA GLN A 48 -17.64 4.08 5.28
C GLN A 48 -19.01 4.66 4.91
N GLU A 49 -19.24 5.93 5.23
CA GLU A 49 -20.50 6.62 4.92
C GLU A 49 -20.74 6.69 3.41
N ARG A 50 -19.73 7.15 2.65
CA ARG A 50 -19.87 7.39 1.21
C ARG A 50 -20.08 6.11 0.42
N ILE A 51 -19.35 5.04 0.72
CA ILE A 51 -19.56 3.76 0.02
C ILE A 51 -20.94 3.16 0.30
N ALA A 52 -21.48 3.35 1.51
CA ALA A 52 -22.80 2.87 1.87
C ALA A 52 -23.90 3.69 1.18
N LYS A 53 -23.88 5.02 1.35
CA LYS A 53 -24.90 5.94 0.80
C LYS A 53 -24.88 6.04 -0.72
N ALA A 54 -23.73 5.81 -1.37
CA ALA A 54 -23.61 5.78 -2.83
C ALA A 54 -24.01 4.43 -3.45
N HIS A 55 -24.60 3.50 -2.68
CA HIS A 55 -25.00 2.16 -3.13
C HIS A 55 -23.80 1.30 -3.60
N GLY A 56 -22.61 1.59 -3.06
CA GLY A 56 -21.36 0.88 -3.32
C GLY A 56 -21.23 -0.45 -2.57
N SER A 57 -22.25 -0.86 -1.81
CA SER A 57 -22.31 -2.12 -1.09
C SER A 57 -23.63 -2.83 -1.36
N GLN A 58 -23.56 -4.11 -1.75
CA GLN A 58 -24.72 -4.99 -1.93
C GLN A 58 -24.68 -6.14 -0.93
N CYS A 59 -23.92 -7.21 -1.21
CA CYS A 59 -23.75 -8.32 -0.27
C CYS A 59 -22.86 -7.96 0.95
N GLY A 60 -22.14 -6.83 0.90
CA GLY A 60 -21.29 -6.35 1.98
C GLY A 60 -19.93 -7.01 2.13
N PHE A 61 -19.70 -8.20 1.58
CA PHE A 61 -18.52 -9.01 1.91
C PHE A 61 -17.17 -8.36 1.55
N CYS A 62 -17.07 -7.72 0.38
CA CYS A 62 -15.85 -7.04 -0.05
C CYS A 62 -15.70 -5.61 0.50
N THR A 63 -16.77 -5.05 1.09
CA THR A 63 -16.81 -3.65 1.52
C THR A 63 -15.72 -3.30 2.53
N PRO A 64 -15.41 -4.12 3.56
CA PRO A 64 -14.31 -3.84 4.47
C PRO A 64 -12.95 -3.66 3.78
N GLY A 65 -12.61 -4.53 2.83
CA GLY A 65 -11.33 -4.46 2.09
C GLY A 65 -11.23 -3.18 1.25
N ILE A 66 -12.31 -2.85 0.54
CA ILE A 66 -12.40 -1.63 -0.27
C ILE A 66 -12.31 -0.37 0.60
N VAL A 67 -13.02 -0.35 1.75
CA VAL A 67 -12.95 0.74 2.72
C VAL A 67 -11.51 0.93 3.22
N MET A 68 -10.82 -0.14 3.58
CA MET A 68 -9.44 -0.04 4.09
C MET A 68 -8.44 0.38 3.02
N SER A 69 -8.64 -0.01 1.75
CA SER A 69 -7.83 0.50 0.63
C SER A 69 -8.02 1.99 0.41
N MET A 70 -9.26 2.48 0.41
CA MET A 70 -9.53 3.91 0.25
C MET A 70 -9.01 4.71 1.46
N TYR A 71 -9.20 4.18 2.67
CA TYR A 71 -8.67 4.77 3.90
C TYR A 71 -7.15 4.91 3.85
N ALA A 72 -6.43 3.84 3.50
CA ALA A 72 -4.98 3.89 3.38
C ALA A 72 -4.51 4.89 2.31
N LEU A 73 -5.24 5.03 1.19
CA LEU A 73 -4.95 6.06 0.19
C LEU A 73 -5.06 7.46 0.78
N LEU A 74 -6.18 7.79 1.44
CA LEU A 74 -6.40 9.11 2.05
C LEU A 74 -5.37 9.45 3.13
N ARG A 75 -4.91 8.45 3.89
CA ARG A 75 -3.87 8.61 4.90
C ARG A 75 -2.50 8.99 4.33
N ASN A 76 -2.22 8.65 3.07
CA ASN A 76 -0.97 9.04 2.39
C ASN A 76 -1.17 10.23 1.44
N LYS A 77 -2.38 10.45 0.93
CA LYS A 77 -2.72 11.54 0.02
C LYS A 77 -4.12 12.05 0.36
N SER A 78 -4.19 13.15 1.12
CA SER A 78 -5.45 13.71 1.64
C SER A 78 -6.43 14.18 0.55
N THR A 79 -5.94 14.41 -0.67
CA THR A 79 -6.76 14.82 -1.82
C THR A 79 -6.27 14.08 -3.07
N PRO A 80 -6.67 12.81 -3.26
CA PRO A 80 -6.26 12.01 -4.40
C PRO A 80 -6.98 12.43 -5.70
N GLN A 81 -6.50 11.93 -6.83
CA GLN A 81 -7.19 11.90 -8.11
C GLN A 81 -7.89 10.55 -8.29
N MET A 82 -8.85 10.47 -9.23
CA MET A 82 -9.50 9.20 -9.56
C MET A 82 -8.53 8.09 -9.99
N SER A 83 -7.42 8.43 -10.65
CA SER A 83 -6.37 7.46 -11.01
C SER A 83 -5.73 6.80 -9.78
N ASP A 84 -5.53 7.54 -8.69
CA ASP A 84 -5.01 6.96 -7.43
C ASP A 84 -6.03 6.02 -6.79
N VAL A 85 -7.32 6.37 -6.87
CA VAL A 85 -8.43 5.57 -6.35
C VAL A 85 -8.54 4.25 -7.10
N GLU A 86 -8.48 4.29 -8.43
CA GLU A 86 -8.46 3.11 -9.29
C GLU A 86 -7.27 2.20 -8.97
N GLU A 87 -6.05 2.77 -8.87
CA GLU A 87 -4.85 2.01 -8.50
C GLU A 87 -4.99 1.34 -7.13
N ALA A 88 -5.56 2.04 -6.15
CA ALA A 88 -5.81 1.50 -4.81
C ALA A 88 -6.79 0.30 -4.81
N PHE A 89 -7.61 0.16 -5.85
CA PHE A 89 -8.59 -0.91 -5.98
C PHE A 89 -8.17 -2.07 -6.89
N HIS A 90 -7.00 -2.02 -7.55
CA HIS A 90 -6.51 -3.14 -8.37
C HIS A 90 -6.49 -4.49 -7.63
N GLY A 91 -6.30 -4.48 -6.30
CA GLY A 91 -6.31 -5.69 -5.46
C GLY A 91 -7.65 -6.02 -4.80
N ASN A 92 -8.74 -5.29 -5.08
CA ASN A 92 -10.04 -5.48 -4.44
C ASN A 92 -11.05 -6.02 -5.44
N LEU A 93 -11.63 -7.19 -5.15
CA LEU A 93 -12.63 -7.82 -6.00
C LEU A 93 -14.05 -7.62 -5.46
N CYS A 94 -14.95 -7.15 -6.31
CA CYS A 94 -16.39 -7.11 -6.05
C CYS A 94 -17.15 -7.82 -7.17
N ARG A 95 -18.02 -8.78 -6.80
CA ARG A 95 -18.84 -9.51 -7.77
C ARG A 95 -20.24 -8.94 -7.96
N CYS A 96 -20.71 -8.09 -7.05
CA CYS A 96 -22.10 -7.65 -7.00
C CYS A 96 -22.33 -6.26 -7.64
N THR A 97 -21.46 -5.29 -7.37
CA THR A 97 -21.74 -3.87 -7.66
C THR A 97 -21.38 -3.43 -9.07
N GLY A 98 -20.54 -4.19 -9.78
CA GLY A 98 -19.94 -3.77 -11.05
C GLY A 98 -19.01 -2.54 -10.90
N TYR A 99 -18.52 -2.27 -9.69
CA TYR A 99 -17.60 -1.16 -9.31
C TYR A 99 -18.11 0.27 -9.47
N ARG A 100 -18.95 0.57 -10.46
CA ARG A 100 -19.45 1.94 -10.71
C ARG A 100 -19.88 2.69 -9.43
N PRO A 101 -20.80 2.17 -8.58
CA PRO A 101 -21.25 2.95 -7.41
C PRO A 101 -20.16 3.16 -6.34
N ILE A 102 -19.15 2.27 -6.29
CA ILE A 102 -17.99 2.44 -5.41
C ILE A 102 -17.13 3.61 -5.89
N LEU A 103 -16.78 3.63 -7.18
CA LEU A 103 -15.97 4.68 -7.78
C LEU A 103 -16.70 6.02 -7.74
N GLU A 104 -18.01 6.03 -8.04
CA GLU A 104 -18.84 7.23 -8.01
C GLU A 104 -18.96 7.84 -6.60
N GLY A 105 -19.15 7.00 -5.58
CA GLY A 105 -19.16 7.44 -4.18
C GLY A 105 -17.83 8.03 -3.75
N TYR A 106 -16.71 7.40 -4.10
CA TYR A 106 -15.38 7.87 -3.72
C TYR A 106 -14.82 9.00 -4.56
N LYS A 107 -15.34 9.23 -5.77
CA LYS A 107 -15.04 10.42 -6.56
C LYS A 107 -15.25 11.71 -5.76
N THR A 108 -16.23 11.72 -4.85
CA THR A 108 -16.49 12.87 -3.96
C THR A 108 -15.36 13.18 -2.96
N LEU A 109 -14.41 12.26 -2.75
CA LEU A 109 -13.21 12.44 -1.94
C LEU A 109 -11.99 12.85 -2.78
N THR A 110 -12.11 12.92 -4.11
CA THR A 110 -11.02 13.26 -5.02
C THR A 110 -11.12 14.72 -5.48
N VAL A 111 -10.06 15.21 -6.13
CA VAL A 111 -10.09 16.52 -6.82
C VAL A 111 -11.17 16.59 -7.91
N ASP A 112 -11.57 15.45 -8.46
CA ASP A 112 -12.53 15.32 -9.57
C ASP A 112 -14.00 15.40 -9.13
N GLY A 113 -14.26 15.27 -7.82
CA GLY A 113 -15.61 15.19 -7.26
C GLY A 113 -16.31 16.53 -7.03
N GLY A 114 -15.55 17.63 -6.94
CA GLY A 114 -16.11 18.94 -6.58
C GLY A 114 -16.73 19.00 -5.18
N CYS A 115 -16.71 20.19 -4.58
CA CYS A 115 -17.26 20.55 -3.26
C CYS A 115 -16.53 20.09 -1.98
N CYS A 116 -15.48 19.26 -2.03
CA CYS A 116 -14.64 18.96 -0.85
C CYS A 116 -13.15 18.71 -1.21
N GLY A 117 -12.52 19.59 -2.00
CA GLY A 117 -11.09 19.46 -2.33
C GLY A 117 -10.62 20.24 -3.55
N GLY A 118 -11.53 20.62 -4.45
CA GLY A 118 -11.32 21.73 -5.37
C GLY A 118 -11.58 23.03 -4.63
N ARG A 119 -10.52 23.76 -4.25
CA ARG A 119 -10.67 25.11 -3.67
C ARG A 119 -11.44 25.98 -4.67
N GLY A 120 -12.73 26.16 -4.42
CA GLY A 120 -13.48 27.26 -4.99
C GLY A 120 -12.75 28.54 -4.59
N ARG A 121 -12.13 29.21 -5.55
CA ARG A 121 -11.76 30.61 -5.39
C ARG A 121 -13.02 31.41 -5.63
N ASP A 122 -13.40 32.16 -4.60
CA ASP A 122 -14.57 33.01 -4.53
C ASP A 122 -14.67 33.99 -5.70
N SER A 123 -15.42 33.60 -6.73
CA SER A 123 -16.59 34.32 -7.24
C SER A 123 -17.40 33.27 -8.02
N GLY A 124 -18.70 33.11 -7.70
CA GLY A 124 -19.54 31.93 -8.01
C GLY A 124 -19.23 31.18 -9.31
N CYS A 125 -18.95 29.87 -9.27
CA CYS A 125 -18.11 29.25 -10.32
C CYS A 125 -18.53 27.85 -10.83
N CYS A 126 -19.81 27.45 -10.77
CA CYS A 126 -20.34 26.34 -11.58
C CYS A 126 -21.73 26.68 -12.12
N MET A 127 -21.82 27.75 -12.90
CA MET A 127 -22.78 27.77 -14.02
C MET A 127 -22.00 27.35 -15.25
N SER A 128 -22.01 26.06 -15.57
CA SER A 128 -21.59 25.62 -16.90
C SER A 128 -22.63 26.12 -17.90
N ASN A 129 -22.40 27.30 -18.47
CA ASN A 129 -22.92 27.66 -19.79
C ASN A 129 -22.21 26.77 -20.83
N GLY A 130 -22.63 25.51 -20.88
CA GLY A 130 -22.45 24.64 -22.05
C GLY A 130 -23.75 24.70 -22.83
N SER A 131 -23.68 25.22 -24.05
CA SER A 131 -24.74 25.27 -25.05
C SER A 131 -25.79 24.16 -24.92
N ALA A 132 -27.06 24.57 -24.84
CA ALA A 132 -28.23 23.72 -24.97
C ALA A 132 -28.07 22.77 -26.17
N ALA A 133 -27.73 21.52 -25.88
CA ALA A 133 -28.20 20.41 -26.68
C ALA A 133 -29.50 19.98 -26.00
N GLU A 134 -30.61 20.31 -26.66
CA GLU A 134 -31.94 19.77 -26.35
C GLU A 134 -31.91 18.26 -26.61
N ASP A 135 -31.42 17.50 -25.64
CA ASP A 135 -31.72 16.08 -25.54
C ASP A 135 -32.77 15.91 -24.44
N ASP A 136 -34.02 15.76 -24.88
CA ASP A 136 -35.21 15.45 -24.09
C ASP A 136 -35.10 14.02 -23.49
N VAL A 137 -34.13 13.85 -22.58
CA VAL A 137 -33.99 12.65 -21.76
C VAL A 137 -34.50 13.03 -20.39
N SER A 138 -35.72 12.60 -20.08
CA SER A 138 -36.29 12.52 -18.72
C SER A 138 -35.19 12.42 -17.66
N GLU A 139 -34.84 13.53 -17.01
CA GLU A 139 -33.77 13.57 -16.00
C GLU A 139 -34.16 12.66 -14.84
N ALA A 140 -33.61 11.45 -14.84
CA ALA A 140 -33.77 10.55 -13.72
C ALA A 140 -33.16 11.20 -12.47
N PRO A 141 -33.83 11.15 -11.32
CA PRO A 141 -33.30 11.76 -10.10
C PRO A 141 -31.98 11.08 -9.69
N PRO A 142 -31.03 11.83 -9.10
CA PRO A 142 -29.77 11.26 -8.64
C PRO A 142 -30.00 10.22 -7.55
N LEU A 143 -29.19 9.15 -7.54
CA LEU A 143 -29.32 8.06 -6.57
C LEU A 143 -28.83 8.42 -5.16
N PHE A 144 -28.00 9.47 -5.04
CA PHE A 144 -27.52 10.04 -3.78
C PHE A 144 -27.14 11.51 -3.98
N SER A 145 -27.10 12.28 -2.88
CA SER A 145 -26.63 13.66 -2.86
C SER A 145 -25.26 13.75 -2.20
N ALA A 146 -24.27 14.30 -2.90
CA ALA A 146 -22.93 14.51 -2.34
C ALA A 146 -22.91 15.57 -1.21
N ALA A 147 -23.91 16.46 -1.19
CA ALA A 147 -24.05 17.47 -0.14
C ALA A 147 -24.40 16.88 1.23
N ASP A 148 -24.93 15.65 1.25
CA ASP A 148 -25.36 14.96 2.48
C ASP A 148 -24.21 14.18 3.15
N PHE A 149 -23.00 14.24 2.57
CA PHE A 149 -21.83 13.55 3.10
C PHE A 149 -21.11 14.39 4.14
N THR A 150 -20.67 13.72 5.21
CA THR A 150 -19.79 14.34 6.18
C THR A 150 -18.47 14.75 5.47
N PRO A 151 -17.99 15.98 5.68
CA PRO A 151 -16.69 16.40 5.20
C PRO A 151 -15.57 15.49 5.75
N PHE A 152 -14.56 15.25 4.93
CA PHE A 152 -13.36 14.55 5.36
C PHE A 152 -12.43 15.53 6.08
N ASP A 153 -12.07 15.21 7.33
CA ASP A 153 -11.14 16.00 8.14
C ASP A 153 -9.90 15.16 8.47
N PRO A 154 -8.76 15.40 7.79
CA PRO A 154 -7.52 14.67 8.03
C PRO A 154 -6.96 14.82 9.46
N THR A 155 -7.38 15.84 10.21
CA THR A 155 -6.89 16.09 11.57
C THR A 155 -7.51 15.20 12.62
N GLN A 156 -8.67 14.60 12.31
CA GLN A 156 -9.43 13.71 13.21
C GLN A 156 -9.08 12.23 12.99
N GLU A 157 -8.01 11.97 12.26
CA GLU A 157 -7.52 10.63 11.99
C GLU A 157 -6.91 9.96 13.21
N LEU A 158 -6.88 8.63 13.18
CA LEU A 158 -6.24 7.84 14.23
C LEU A 158 -4.77 8.25 14.36
N ILE A 159 -4.41 8.71 15.57
CA ILE A 159 -3.02 9.00 15.94
C ILE A 159 -2.20 7.72 15.91
N PHE A 160 -0.94 7.85 15.51
CA PHE A 160 -0.02 6.73 15.65
C PHE A 160 0.26 6.46 17.14
N PRO A 161 0.23 5.20 17.62
CA PRO A 161 0.39 4.90 19.05
C PRO A 161 1.68 5.50 19.64
N PRO A 162 1.60 6.39 20.65
CA PRO A 162 2.78 7.04 21.22
C PRO A 162 3.77 6.07 21.84
N GLU A 163 3.30 4.93 22.36
CA GLU A 163 4.15 3.85 22.86
C GLU A 163 5.09 3.31 21.77
N LEU A 164 4.58 3.10 20.56
CA LEU A 164 5.41 2.64 19.44
C LEU A 164 6.43 3.69 19.01
N VAL A 165 6.10 4.98 19.09
CA VAL A 165 7.06 6.07 18.85
C VAL A 165 8.19 6.01 19.89
N SER A 166 7.84 5.83 21.16
CA SER A 166 8.82 5.76 22.25
C SER A 166 9.75 4.54 22.10
N LEU A 167 9.18 3.36 21.78
CA LEU A 167 9.92 2.11 21.64
C LEU A 167 10.82 2.07 20.40
N THR A 168 10.53 2.88 19.38
CA THR A 168 11.32 2.94 18.13
C THR A 168 12.34 4.07 18.13
N LYS A 169 12.29 4.98 19.12
CA LYS A 169 13.19 6.13 19.19
C LYS A 169 14.60 5.71 19.62
N GLY A 170 15.54 5.73 18.67
CA GLY A 170 16.97 5.56 18.95
C GLY A 170 17.42 4.12 19.27
N GLN A 171 16.54 3.13 19.20
CA GLN A 171 16.88 1.72 19.38
C GLN A 171 16.78 0.95 18.05
N ARG A 172 17.84 0.24 17.68
CA ARG A 172 17.73 -0.85 16.71
C ARG A 172 16.93 -1.97 17.37
N SER A 173 15.91 -2.49 16.68
CA SER A 173 15.18 -3.65 17.17
C SER A 173 16.16 -4.80 17.38
N GLY A 174 16.13 -5.41 18.58
CA GLY A 174 16.92 -6.59 18.86
C GLY A 174 16.44 -7.79 18.05
N SER A 175 17.28 -8.82 18.01
CA SER A 175 16.96 -10.08 17.34
C SER A 175 15.77 -10.74 18.04
N LEU A 176 14.80 -11.21 17.26
CA LEU A 176 13.61 -11.87 17.80
C LEU A 176 13.57 -13.32 17.38
N ARG A 177 13.05 -14.15 18.27
CA ARG A 177 12.84 -15.58 18.03
C ARG A 177 11.48 -15.99 18.57
N PHE A 178 10.64 -16.51 17.68
CA PHE A 178 9.33 -17.06 18.06
C PHE A 178 9.30 -18.56 17.78
N HIS A 179 8.82 -19.33 18.75
CA HIS A 179 8.65 -20.78 18.63
C HIS A 179 7.18 -21.11 18.55
N GLY A 180 6.77 -21.76 17.47
CA GLY A 180 5.51 -22.50 17.41
C GLY A 180 5.77 -24.01 17.43
N ASP A 181 4.71 -24.79 17.42
CA ASP A 181 4.79 -26.26 17.50
C ASP A 181 5.58 -26.89 16.34
N ARG A 182 5.57 -26.25 15.16
CA ARG A 182 6.15 -26.78 13.91
C ARG A 182 7.17 -25.87 13.24
N VAL A 183 7.22 -24.61 13.63
CA VAL A 183 7.99 -23.57 12.94
C VAL A 183 8.68 -22.68 13.96
N VAL A 184 9.96 -22.40 13.73
CA VAL A 184 10.72 -21.36 14.42
C VAL A 184 10.89 -20.17 13.50
N TRP A 185 10.47 -18.99 13.96
CA TRP A 185 10.67 -17.72 13.27
C TRP A 185 11.87 -17.00 13.86
N LEU A 186 12.87 -16.71 13.03
CA LEU A 186 14.08 -15.99 13.38
C LEU A 186 14.07 -14.64 12.68
N GLN A 187 14.12 -13.55 13.44
CA GLN A 187 14.17 -12.19 12.91
C GLN A 187 15.49 -11.55 13.35
N PRO A 188 16.54 -11.62 12.51
CA PRO A 188 17.84 -11.03 12.82
C PRO A 188 17.79 -9.51 12.85
N ALA A 189 18.62 -8.91 13.70
CA ALA A 189 18.75 -7.46 13.85
C ALA A 189 19.84 -6.85 12.96
N SER A 190 20.74 -7.67 12.41
CA SER A 190 21.85 -7.22 11.56
C SER A 190 22.13 -8.18 10.41
N LEU A 191 22.83 -7.67 9.39
CA LEU A 191 23.27 -8.47 8.25
C LEU A 191 24.19 -9.62 8.68
N ASP A 192 25.14 -9.36 9.59
CA ASP A 192 26.06 -10.39 10.10
C ASP A 192 25.31 -11.53 10.80
N GLU A 193 24.30 -11.19 11.60
CA GLU A 193 23.47 -12.20 12.25
C GLU A 193 22.67 -13.00 11.24
N PHE A 194 22.07 -12.34 10.24
CA PHE A 194 21.35 -13.01 9.16
C PHE A 194 22.24 -14.01 8.41
N LEU A 195 23.45 -13.59 8.03
CA LEU A 195 24.41 -14.45 7.32
C LEU A 195 24.82 -15.65 8.18
N ARG A 196 25.11 -15.43 9.46
CA ARG A 196 25.42 -16.51 10.41
C ARG A 196 24.25 -17.48 10.58
N LEU A 197 23.03 -16.99 10.78
CA LEU A 197 21.84 -17.84 10.93
C LEU A 197 21.54 -18.63 9.65
N LYS A 198 21.75 -18.03 8.47
CA LYS A 198 21.60 -18.72 7.18
C LYS A 198 22.69 -19.76 6.96
N TRP A 199 23.91 -19.52 7.44
CA TRP A 199 24.99 -20.50 7.44
C TRP A 199 24.70 -21.69 8.37
N GLU A 200 24.23 -21.41 9.59
CA GLU A 200 23.85 -22.42 10.58
C GLU A 200 22.61 -23.23 10.14
N ASN A 201 21.70 -22.61 9.37
CA ASN A 201 20.46 -23.21 8.90
C ASN A 201 20.32 -22.99 7.37
N PRO A 202 21.09 -23.73 6.54
CA PRO A 202 21.09 -23.53 5.09
C PRO A 202 19.70 -23.72 4.46
N ASP A 203 18.87 -24.60 5.03
CA ASP A 203 17.51 -24.87 4.57
C ASP A 203 16.47 -23.88 5.10
N ALA A 204 16.85 -22.92 5.97
CA ALA A 204 15.91 -21.94 6.49
C ALA A 204 15.33 -21.10 5.35
N ARG A 205 13.99 -21.03 5.29
CA ARG A 205 13.28 -20.29 4.26
C ARG A 205 13.32 -18.80 4.61
N VAL A 206 13.88 -18.00 3.70
CA VAL A 206 13.92 -16.55 3.88
C VAL A 206 12.57 -15.94 3.51
N VAL A 207 11.95 -15.19 4.43
CA VAL A 207 10.61 -14.61 4.25
C VAL A 207 10.67 -13.10 4.51
N VAL A 208 10.23 -12.31 3.53
CA VAL A 208 10.00 -10.86 3.70
C VAL A 208 8.50 -10.56 3.60
N GLY A 209 7.96 -10.46 2.38
CA GLY A 209 6.54 -10.17 2.16
C GLY A 209 5.58 -11.35 2.32
N ASN A 210 6.10 -12.58 2.37
CA ASN A 210 5.33 -13.83 2.46
C ASN A 210 4.29 -14.08 1.34
N THR A 211 4.35 -13.33 0.25
CA THR A 211 3.38 -13.41 -0.87
C THR A 211 3.54 -14.66 -1.74
N GLU A 212 4.67 -15.37 -1.64
CA GLU A 212 4.88 -16.69 -2.27
C GLU A 212 4.81 -17.82 -1.22
N VAL A 213 5.64 -17.73 -0.17
CA VAL A 213 5.74 -18.76 0.87
C VAL A 213 4.39 -19.03 1.55
N GLY A 214 3.55 -18.00 1.76
CA GLY A 214 2.20 -18.18 2.28
C GLY A 214 1.32 -19.06 1.37
N ILE A 215 1.48 -18.95 0.04
CA ILE A 215 0.76 -19.76 -0.95
C ILE A 215 1.32 -21.19 -0.98
N GLU A 216 2.64 -21.35 -0.96
CA GLU A 216 3.30 -22.65 -0.87
C GLU A 216 2.84 -23.45 0.35
N VAL A 217 2.79 -22.82 1.52
CA VAL A 217 2.33 -23.46 2.76
C VAL A 217 0.84 -23.78 2.69
N LYS A 218 0.01 -22.83 2.20
CA LYS A 218 -1.45 -22.98 2.23
C LYS A 218 -1.98 -23.96 1.20
N PHE A 219 -1.43 -23.94 -0.02
CA PHE A 219 -2.00 -24.66 -1.17
C PHE A 219 -1.07 -25.73 -1.74
N LYS A 220 0.26 -25.62 -1.53
CA LYS A 220 1.23 -26.66 -1.95
C LYS A 220 1.64 -27.59 -0.80
N SER A 221 1.05 -27.42 0.40
CA SER A 221 1.31 -28.21 1.61
C SER A 221 2.79 -28.27 2.03
N MET A 222 3.57 -27.25 1.68
CA MET A 222 4.98 -27.16 2.06
C MET A 222 5.10 -26.77 3.54
N VAL A 223 6.11 -27.30 4.21
CA VAL A 223 6.41 -26.99 5.61
C VAL A 223 7.86 -26.54 5.70
N TYR A 224 8.06 -25.35 6.26
CA TYR A 224 9.38 -24.76 6.49
C TYR A 224 9.63 -24.69 8.00
N PRO A 225 10.40 -25.62 8.59
CA PRO A 225 10.61 -25.69 10.04
C PRO A 225 11.31 -24.46 10.62
N VAL A 226 12.14 -23.80 9.81
CA VAL A 226 12.84 -22.57 10.19
C VAL A 226 12.55 -21.51 9.13
N ILE A 227 12.02 -20.37 9.60
CA ILE A 227 11.84 -19.16 8.81
C ILE A 227 12.84 -18.12 9.27
N LEU A 228 13.54 -17.48 8.31
CA LEU A 228 14.47 -16.39 8.55
C LEU A 228 13.89 -15.11 7.94
N ALA A 229 13.63 -14.08 8.75
CA ALA A 229 12.89 -12.89 8.35
C ALA A 229 13.76 -11.62 8.45
N PRO A 230 14.50 -11.26 7.38
CA PRO A 230 15.47 -10.17 7.43
C PRO A 230 14.87 -8.81 7.05
N ALA A 231 13.54 -8.66 7.10
CA ALA A 231 12.81 -7.50 6.60
C ALA A 231 13.27 -6.16 7.21
N PHE A 232 13.83 -6.18 8.43
CA PHE A 232 14.22 -4.96 9.15
C PHE A 232 15.73 -4.67 9.10
N ILE A 233 16.50 -5.42 8.31
CA ILE A 233 17.93 -5.16 8.11
C ILE A 233 18.09 -3.93 7.20
N PRO A 234 18.74 -2.85 7.67
CA PRO A 234 18.87 -1.61 6.89
C PRO A 234 19.54 -1.81 5.54
N GLU A 235 20.61 -2.61 5.49
CA GLU A 235 21.38 -2.88 4.28
C GLU A 235 20.53 -3.54 3.19
N LEU A 236 19.53 -4.36 3.58
CA LEU A 236 18.61 -5.00 2.64
C LEU A 236 17.45 -4.10 2.21
N ASN A 237 17.27 -2.94 2.85
CA ASN A 237 16.27 -1.93 2.49
C ASN A 237 16.89 -0.65 1.92
N ALA A 238 18.21 -0.64 1.71
CA ALA A 238 18.92 0.52 1.20
C ALA A 238 18.61 0.75 -0.28
N VAL A 239 18.57 2.02 -0.67
CA VAL A 239 18.49 2.45 -2.07
C VAL A 239 19.67 3.36 -2.34
N THR A 240 20.53 2.96 -3.28
CA THR A 240 21.76 3.69 -3.59
C THR A 240 21.73 4.13 -5.06
N HIS A 241 21.82 5.44 -5.28
CA HIS A 241 22.02 6.01 -6.60
C HIS A 241 23.50 5.99 -6.95
N THR A 242 23.83 5.42 -8.10
CA THR A 242 25.18 5.30 -8.64
C THR A 242 25.26 5.97 -10.00
N GLU A 243 26.46 6.13 -10.54
CA GLU A 243 26.67 6.63 -11.91
C GLU A 243 26.06 5.73 -13.00
N HIS A 244 25.81 4.45 -12.70
CA HIS A 244 25.30 3.44 -13.64
C HIS A 244 23.83 3.08 -13.44
N GLY A 245 23.14 3.69 -12.46
CA GLY A 245 21.74 3.41 -12.15
C GLY A 245 21.44 3.36 -10.66
N VAL A 246 20.36 2.67 -10.31
CA VAL A 246 19.86 2.58 -8.93
C VAL A 246 19.97 1.14 -8.43
N VAL A 247 20.61 0.98 -7.26
CA VAL A 247 20.74 -0.31 -6.57
C VAL A 247 19.71 -0.38 -5.46
N PHE A 248 18.86 -1.41 -5.50
CA PHE A 248 17.86 -1.67 -4.46
C PHE A 248 18.29 -2.86 -3.60
N GLY A 249 18.21 -2.71 -2.28
CA GLY A 249 18.33 -3.81 -1.35
C GLY A 249 17.25 -4.87 -1.59
N ALA A 250 17.57 -6.14 -1.32
CA ALA A 250 16.70 -7.27 -1.66
C ALA A 250 15.37 -7.33 -0.87
N ALA A 251 15.25 -6.57 0.22
CA ALA A 251 14.03 -6.41 1.01
C ALA A 251 13.24 -5.14 0.65
N CYS A 252 13.69 -4.34 -0.33
CA CYS A 252 12.90 -3.22 -0.85
C CYS A 252 11.60 -3.71 -1.50
N THR A 253 10.49 -3.14 -1.06
CA THR A 253 9.17 -3.50 -1.58
C THR A 253 8.98 -3.00 -3.02
N LEU A 254 8.13 -3.68 -3.79
CA LEU A 254 7.83 -3.27 -5.16
C LEU A 254 7.18 -1.88 -5.22
N SER A 255 6.37 -1.52 -4.22
CA SER A 255 5.83 -0.16 -4.08
C SER A 255 6.92 0.88 -3.87
N HIS A 256 7.90 0.60 -2.99
CA HIS A 256 9.01 1.53 -2.76
C HIS A 256 9.91 1.67 -3.99
N MET A 257 10.23 0.55 -4.65
CA MET A 257 10.95 0.55 -5.92
C MET A 257 10.22 1.39 -6.98
N GLY A 258 8.91 1.17 -7.14
CA GLY A 258 8.09 1.96 -8.07
C GLY A 258 8.11 3.46 -7.77
N ALA A 259 8.05 3.85 -6.50
CA ALA A 259 8.13 5.26 -6.10
C ALA A 259 9.48 5.89 -6.45
N VAL A 260 10.60 5.22 -6.13
CA VAL A 260 11.96 5.68 -6.46
C VAL A 260 12.15 5.80 -7.97
N LEU A 261 11.70 4.80 -8.74
CA LEU A 261 11.83 4.82 -10.20
C LEU A 261 10.97 5.90 -10.85
N LYS A 262 9.75 6.15 -10.36
CA LYS A 262 8.91 7.28 -10.82
C LYS A 262 9.63 8.61 -10.61
N GLN A 263 10.20 8.83 -9.42
CA GLN A 263 10.97 10.05 -9.13
C GLN A 263 12.22 10.18 -10.02
N ALA A 264 12.92 9.07 -10.29
CA ALA A 264 14.09 9.08 -11.17
C ALA A 264 13.70 9.45 -12.62
N VAL A 265 12.57 8.95 -13.13
CA VAL A 265 12.03 9.28 -14.46
C VAL A 265 11.68 10.77 -14.58
N GLU A 266 11.17 11.38 -13.52
CA GLU A 266 10.81 12.80 -13.50
C GLU A 266 12.03 13.73 -13.49
N THR A 267 13.17 13.25 -13.01
CA THR A 267 14.36 14.09 -12.73
C THR A 267 15.52 13.87 -13.69
N LEU A 268 15.68 12.66 -14.23
CA LEU A 268 16.79 12.29 -15.10
C LEU A 268 16.45 12.45 -16.59
N PRO A 269 17.47 12.61 -17.46
CA PRO A 269 17.26 12.64 -18.90
C PRO A 269 16.65 11.33 -19.41
N ARG A 270 15.74 11.44 -20.38
CA ARG A 270 14.99 10.30 -20.95
C ARG A 270 15.87 9.09 -21.28
N HIS A 271 17.01 9.30 -21.94
CA HIS A 271 17.93 8.23 -22.36
C HIS A 271 18.49 7.40 -21.20
N GLN A 272 18.49 7.90 -19.97
CA GLN A 272 18.95 7.17 -18.78
C GLN A 272 17.82 6.39 -18.08
N THR A 273 16.58 6.53 -18.54
CA THR A 273 15.38 6.08 -17.80
C THR A 273 14.51 5.10 -18.58
N GLU A 274 14.91 4.71 -19.79
CA GLU A 274 14.13 3.78 -20.63
C GLU A 274 13.87 2.43 -19.92
N VAL A 275 14.87 1.89 -19.21
CA VAL A 275 14.70 0.68 -18.38
C VAL A 275 13.76 0.93 -17.19
N PHE A 276 13.84 2.11 -16.57
CA PHE A 276 12.97 2.46 -15.44
C PHE A 276 11.51 2.54 -15.89
N LEU A 277 11.24 3.14 -17.06
CA LEU A 277 9.93 3.18 -17.68
C LEU A 277 9.39 1.78 -17.98
N ALA A 278 10.22 0.88 -18.52
CA ALA A 278 9.82 -0.50 -18.77
C ALA A 278 9.43 -1.23 -17.48
N VAL A 279 10.22 -1.07 -16.41
CA VAL A 279 9.90 -1.66 -15.08
C VAL A 279 8.59 -1.09 -14.53
N LEU A 280 8.40 0.24 -14.63
CA LEU A 280 7.17 0.89 -14.17
C LEU A 280 5.93 0.42 -14.92
N GLU A 281 6.03 0.20 -16.24
CA GLU A 281 4.91 -0.34 -17.02
C GLU A 281 4.58 -1.78 -16.61
N GLN A 282 5.57 -2.62 -16.31
CA GLN A 282 5.31 -3.96 -15.76
C GLN A 282 4.67 -3.88 -14.37
N LEU A 283 5.16 -2.99 -13.49
CA LEU A 283 4.61 -2.82 -12.15
C LEU A 283 3.17 -2.31 -12.16
N ARG A 284 2.80 -1.48 -13.14
CA ARG A 284 1.44 -0.94 -13.29
C ARG A 284 0.37 -2.03 -13.29
N TRP A 285 0.63 -3.11 -14.03
CA TRP A 285 -0.28 -4.24 -14.20
C TRP A 285 0.05 -5.44 -13.30
N PHE A 286 1.04 -5.29 -12.40
CA PHE A 286 1.43 -6.34 -11.47
C PHE A 286 0.69 -6.21 -10.13
N ALA A 287 -0.28 -7.10 -9.90
CA ALA A 287 -1.03 -7.24 -8.66
C ALA A 287 -1.67 -5.93 -8.13
N GLY A 288 -2.26 -5.98 -6.94
CA GLY A 288 -2.75 -4.79 -6.23
C GLY A 288 -1.68 -4.14 -5.35
N LEU A 289 -1.92 -2.90 -4.90
CA LEU A 289 -1.05 -2.21 -3.95
C LEU A 289 -0.77 -3.03 -2.69
N GLN A 290 -1.75 -3.81 -2.22
CA GLN A 290 -1.62 -4.63 -1.01
C GLN A 290 -0.53 -5.69 -1.13
N ILE A 291 -0.36 -6.26 -2.32
CA ILE A 291 0.73 -7.19 -2.62
C ILE A 291 2.02 -6.39 -2.84
N ARG A 292 2.01 -5.34 -3.65
CA ARG A 292 3.22 -4.54 -3.94
C ARG A 292 3.84 -3.87 -2.69
N ASN A 293 3.04 -3.58 -1.67
CA ASN A 293 3.47 -2.99 -0.40
C ASN A 293 4.29 -3.93 0.48
N VAL A 294 4.27 -5.24 0.22
CA VAL A 294 5.01 -6.23 1.02
C VAL A 294 5.88 -7.15 0.16
N ALA A 295 5.47 -7.40 -1.09
CA ALA A 295 6.25 -8.15 -2.06
C ALA A 295 7.57 -7.43 -2.32
N VAL A 296 8.63 -8.21 -2.38
CA VAL A 296 9.98 -7.74 -2.69
C VAL A 296 10.44 -8.49 -3.93
N SER A 297 11.35 -7.88 -4.70
CA SER A 297 11.82 -8.44 -5.97
C SER A 297 12.43 -9.85 -5.85
N HIS A 298 12.83 -10.28 -4.65
CA HIS A 298 13.59 -11.51 -4.43
C HIS A 298 12.91 -12.54 -3.51
N SER A 299 11.61 -12.40 -3.17
CA SER A 299 10.95 -13.33 -2.22
C SER A 299 10.76 -14.78 -2.70
N GLY A 300 11.15 -15.10 -3.94
CA GLY A 300 11.30 -16.47 -4.44
C GLY A 300 12.64 -16.74 -5.14
N ALA A 301 13.53 -15.74 -5.22
CA ALA A 301 14.68 -15.70 -6.13
C ALA A 301 16.00 -15.39 -5.41
N TRP A 302 16.18 -15.88 -4.18
CA TRP A 302 17.53 -15.91 -3.59
C TRP A 302 18.50 -16.77 -4.43
N GLU A 303 17.98 -17.61 -5.33
CA GLU A 303 18.73 -18.46 -6.26
C GLU A 303 18.86 -17.88 -7.68
N SER A 304 18.28 -16.71 -7.99
CA SER A 304 18.23 -16.19 -9.37
C SER A 304 18.39 -14.67 -9.48
N GLY A 305 19.62 -14.19 -9.24
CA GLY A 305 20.16 -12.99 -9.88
C GLY A 305 19.86 -11.63 -9.22
N VAL A 306 20.92 -10.83 -9.02
CA VAL A 306 20.86 -9.43 -8.62
C VAL A 306 20.17 -8.59 -9.71
N PHE A 307 19.19 -7.77 -9.36
CA PHE A 307 18.57 -6.82 -10.28
C PHE A 307 19.39 -5.52 -10.37
N LEU A 308 20.18 -5.39 -11.44
CA LEU A 308 20.79 -4.13 -11.86
C LEU A 308 19.92 -3.51 -12.96
N ALA A 309 19.25 -2.40 -12.65
CA ALA A 309 18.64 -1.57 -13.68
C ALA A 309 19.73 -0.69 -14.30
N ASN A 310 20.41 -1.22 -15.31
CA ASN A 310 21.54 -0.57 -15.98
C ASN A 310 21.04 0.55 -16.91
N THR A 311 21.68 1.72 -16.87
CA THR A 311 21.31 2.91 -17.65
C THR A 311 21.99 2.98 -19.03
N GLN A 312 22.81 2.00 -19.40
CA GLN A 312 23.53 2.05 -20.67
C GLN A 312 22.71 1.49 -21.84
N SER A 313 22.30 2.37 -22.76
CA SER A 313 21.97 2.00 -24.13
C SER A 313 23.28 1.67 -24.88
N GLN A 314 23.37 0.48 -25.48
CA GLN A 314 24.29 0.27 -26.61
C GLN A 314 23.77 0.97 -27.85
#